data_AF-A0A8D8K585-F1
#
_entry.id   AF-A0A8D8K585-F1
#
_cell.length_a   1.000
_cell.length_b   1.000
_cell.length_c   1.000
_cell.angle_alpha   90.00
_cell.angle_beta   90.00
_cell.angle_gamma   90.00
#
_symmetry.space_group_name_H-M   'P 1'
#
loop_
_entity.id
_entity.type
_entity.pdbx_description
1 polymer ?
#
loop_
_entity_poly.entity_id
_entity_poly.type
_entity_poly.pdbx_seq_one_letter_code
_entity_poly.pdbx_strand_id
1 'polypeptide(L)'
;EYKIFFHLHKAAHRQKTALAVLHSFTDSVIVTRKTQLESEQAREATQQKLEETDIYGKRKMTLLELLLNVSVDGHPLSNADIREEVDTFMFAGHDTTTSCISFAAYHIARNPAVQ
;
A
#
# COMPACT_ATOMS: atom_id res chain seq x y z
N GLU A 1 -3.31 20.92 26.87
CA GLU A 1 -3.89 20.36 28.12
C GLU A 1 -4.81 19.15 27.90
N TYR A 2 -5.71 19.14 26.89
CA TYR A 2 -6.62 18.01 26.63
C TYR A 2 -5.98 16.67 26.18
N LYS A 3 -4.76 16.69 25.62
CA LYS A 3 -4.09 15.48 25.13
C LYS A 3 -3.84 14.46 26.25
N ILE A 4 -3.42 14.91 27.44
CA ILE A 4 -3.10 14.00 28.57
C ILE A 4 -4.36 13.26 29.02
N PHE A 5 -5.49 13.97 29.14
CA PHE A 5 -6.77 13.38 29.49
C PHE A 5 -7.28 12.39 28.44
N PHE A 6 -7.05 12.66 27.16
CA PHE A 6 -7.42 11.73 26.09
C PHE A 6 -6.67 10.40 26.18
N HIS A 7 -5.36 10.41 26.46
CA HIS A 7 -4.56 9.17 26.54
C HIS A 7 -5.03 8.21 27.65
N LEU A 8 -5.67 8.73 28.69
CA LEU A 8 -6.25 7.95 29.79
C LEU A 8 -7.62 7.35 29.44
N HIS A 9 -8.23 7.79 28.34
CA HIS A 9 -9.55 7.33 27.92
C HIS A 9 -9.46 5.97 27.22
N LYS A 10 -10.47 5.10 27.44
CA LYS A 10 -10.59 3.80 26.76
C LYS A 10 -10.53 3.91 25.23
N ALA A 11 -11.03 5.03 24.69
CA ALA A 11 -10.98 5.31 23.25
C ALA A 11 -9.54 5.44 22.71
N ALA A 12 -8.65 6.10 23.44
CA ALA A 12 -7.25 6.21 23.03
C ALA A 12 -6.54 4.85 23.04
N HIS A 13 -6.89 3.99 24.00
CA HIS A 13 -6.38 2.61 24.03
C HIS A 13 -6.89 1.81 22.83
N ARG A 14 -8.19 1.89 22.51
CA ARG A 14 -8.76 1.26 21.31
C ARG A 14 -8.10 1.76 20.03
N GLN A 15 -7.90 3.07 19.90
CA GLN A 15 -7.21 3.67 18.76
C GLN A 15 -5.77 3.15 18.67
N LYS A 16 -5.03 3.09 19.77
CA LYS A 16 -3.66 2.57 19.79
C LYS A 16 -3.60 1.11 19.36
N THR A 17 -4.53 0.28 19.82
CA THR A 17 -4.62 -1.13 19.40
C THR A 17 -4.95 -1.25 17.91
N ALA A 18 -5.91 -0.46 17.41
CA ALA A 18 -6.28 -0.45 15.99
C ALA A 18 -5.11 0.01 15.11
N LEU A 19 -4.41 1.07 15.50
CA LEU A 19 -3.20 1.56 14.81
C LEU A 19 -2.10 0.50 14.81
N ALA A 20 -1.91 -0.24 15.91
CA ALA A 20 -0.91 -1.30 15.94
C ALA A 20 -1.22 -2.41 14.92
N VAL A 21 -2.49 -2.81 14.79
CA VAL A 21 -2.92 -3.79 13.76
C VAL A 21 -2.67 -3.23 12.37
N LEU A 22 -3.09 -1.99 12.11
CA LEU A 22 -2.95 -1.32 10.83
C LEU A 22 -1.47 -1.23 10.41
N HIS A 23 -0.60 -0.67 11.26
CA HIS A 23 0.82 -0.55 10.94
C HIS A 23 1.48 -1.92 10.76
N SER A 24 1.13 -2.92 11.59
CA SER A 24 1.71 -4.27 11.44
C SER A 24 1.40 -4.89 10.07
N PHE A 25 0.20 -4.63 9.56
CA PHE A 25 -0.22 -5.09 8.24
C PHE A 25 0.53 -4.33 7.14
N THR A 26 0.56 -2.99 7.19
CA THR A 26 1.24 -2.18 6.17
C THR A 26 2.74 -2.44 6.14
N ASP A 27 3.39 -2.56 7.30
CA ASP A 27 4.80 -2.94 7.40
C ASP A 27 5.05 -4.30 6.73
N SER A 28 4.15 -5.28 6.92
CA SER A 28 4.27 -6.60 6.29
C SER A 28 4.18 -6.53 4.77
N VAL A 29 3.33 -5.65 4.22
CA VAL A 29 3.19 -5.44 2.77
C VAL A 29 4.45 -4.81 2.20
N ILE A 30 4.99 -3.78 2.87
CA ILE A 30 6.23 -3.11 2.46
C ILE A 30 7.40 -4.08 2.45
N VAL A 31 7.59 -4.84 3.54
CA VAL A 31 8.67 -5.83 3.66
C VAL A 31 8.54 -6.90 2.58
N THR A 32 7.34 -7.47 2.43
CA THR A 32 7.08 -8.49 1.41
C THR A 32 7.43 -7.99 0.01
N ARG A 33 7.05 -6.75 -0.34
CA ARG A 33 7.37 -6.21 -1.66
C ARG A 33 8.86 -5.94 -1.85
N LYS A 34 9.55 -5.44 -0.82
CA LYS A 34 11.01 -5.26 -0.87
C LYS A 34 11.73 -6.59 -1.14
N THR A 35 11.37 -7.65 -0.42
CA THR A 35 11.97 -8.98 -0.63
C THR A 35 11.66 -9.53 -2.02
N GLN A 36 10.43 -9.33 -2.53
CA GLN A 36 10.10 -9.71 -3.90
C GLN A 36 10.97 -8.99 -4.93
N LEU A 37 11.15 -7.68 -4.80
CA LEU A 37 11.99 -6.89 -5.70
C LEU A 37 13.45 -7.35 -5.69
N GLU A 38 14.02 -7.62 -4.52
CA GLU A 38 15.39 -8.13 -4.40
C GLU A 38 15.54 -9.49 -5.11
N SER A 39 14.54 -10.38 -4.97
CA SER A 39 14.54 -11.68 -5.64
C SER A 39 14.39 -11.59 -7.16
N GLU A 40 13.60 -10.62 -7.64
CA GLU A 40 13.41 -10.34 -9.07
C GLU A 40 14.71 -9.78 -9.67
N GLN A 41 15.36 -8.83 -9.00
CA GLN A 41 16.65 -8.28 -9.42
C GLN A 41 17.77 -9.33 -9.44
N ALA A 42 17.81 -10.22 -8.45
CA ALA A 42 18.78 -11.32 -8.42
C ALA A 42 18.57 -12.29 -9.60
N ARG A 43 17.31 -12.56 -9.97
CA ARG A 43 16.98 -13.35 -11.17
C ARG A 43 17.37 -12.63 -12.45
N GLU A 44 17.06 -11.35 -12.58
CA GLU A 44 17.42 -10.54 -13.76
C GLU A 44 18.95 -10.42 -13.93
N ALA A 45 19.72 -10.24 -12.86
CA ALA A 45 21.19 -10.24 -12.92
C ALA A 45 21.79 -11.61 -13.32
N THR A 46 21.09 -12.70 -12.99
CA THR A 46 21.47 -14.06 -13.40
C THR A 46 21.10 -14.32 -14.87
N GLN A 47 19.95 -13.81 -15.33
CA GLN A 47 19.42 -13.96 -16.69
C GLN A 47 20.11 -13.03 -17.69
N GLN A 48 20.52 -11.80 -17.30
CA GLN A 48 21.29 -10.87 -18.13
C GLN A 48 22.70 -11.39 -18.47
N LYS A 49 23.25 -12.31 -17.67
CA LYS A 49 24.48 -13.05 -18.05
C LYS A 49 24.25 -14.09 -19.15
N LEU A 50 23.00 -14.44 -19.45
CA LEU A 50 22.61 -15.48 -20.40
C LEU A 50 21.95 -14.92 -21.67
N GLU A 51 21.28 -13.77 -21.60
CA GLU A 51 20.49 -13.23 -22.71
C GLU A 51 20.72 -11.73 -22.88
N GLU A 52 21.77 -11.37 -23.61
CA GLU A 52 22.07 -10.01 -24.06
C GLU A 52 21.16 -9.63 -25.25
N THR A 53 19.85 -9.81 -25.15
CA THR A 53 18.89 -9.29 -26.14
C THR A 53 17.46 -9.35 -25.59
N ASP A 54 16.97 -8.28 -24.98
CA ASP A 54 15.59 -7.88 -25.27
C ASP A 54 15.38 -6.37 -25.09
N ILE A 55 15.06 -5.73 -26.21
CA ILE A 55 14.74 -4.31 -26.33
C ILE A 55 13.22 -4.22 -26.41
N TYR A 56 12.48 -4.57 -25.35
CA TYR A 56 11.02 -4.37 -25.34
C TYR A 56 10.44 -4.16 -23.93
N GLY A 57 9.88 -2.97 -23.71
CA GLY A 57 8.86 -2.69 -22.69
C GLY A 57 9.36 -2.28 -21.30
N LYS A 58 9.36 -0.98 -21.00
CA LYS A 58 9.52 -0.50 -19.62
C LYS A 58 8.41 -1.12 -18.75
N ARG A 59 8.78 -2.01 -17.83
CA ARG A 59 7.89 -2.56 -16.80
C ARG A 59 7.17 -1.40 -16.10
N LYS A 60 5.84 -1.43 -16.07
CA LYS A 60 5.06 -0.43 -15.32
C LYS A 60 5.28 -0.68 -13.83
N MET A 61 5.93 0.26 -13.16
CA MET A 61 6.07 0.25 -11.71
C MET A 61 4.69 0.44 -11.06
N THR A 62 4.41 -0.39 -10.07
CA THR A 62 3.32 -0.20 -9.12
C THR A 62 3.60 1.01 -8.23
N LEU A 63 2.55 1.53 -7.57
CA LEU A 63 2.67 2.66 -6.66
C LEU A 63 3.69 2.43 -5.54
N LEU A 64 3.66 1.25 -4.91
CA LEU A 64 4.60 0.90 -3.85
C LEU A 64 6.04 0.82 -4.37
N GLU A 65 6.26 0.28 -5.56
CA GLU A 65 7.58 0.29 -6.19
C GLU A 65 8.07 1.71 -6.51
N LEU A 66 7.18 2.60 -6.92
CA LEU A 66 7.52 4.00 -7.13
C LEU A 66 7.99 4.64 -5.82
N LEU A 67 7.24 4.48 -4.72
CA LEU A 67 7.62 5.00 -3.41
C LEU A 67 8.94 4.43 -2.91
N LEU A 68 9.24 3.16 -3.20
CA LEU A 68 10.51 2.52 -2.84
C LEU A 68 11.71 3.02 -3.66
N ASN A 69 11.48 3.51 -4.88
CA ASN A 69 12.54 3.96 -5.79
C ASN A 69 12.68 5.49 -5.86
N VAL A 70 11.73 6.25 -5.31
CA VAL A 70 11.78 7.72 -5.36
C VAL A 70 12.79 8.26 -4.35
N SER A 71 13.46 9.35 -4.72
CA SER A 71 14.28 10.14 -3.82
C SER A 71 13.82 11.59 -3.83
N VAL A 72 13.88 12.24 -2.68
CA VAL A 72 13.60 13.66 -2.46
C VAL A 72 14.90 14.30 -2.01
N ASP A 73 15.36 15.32 -2.74
CA ASP A 73 16.64 16.00 -2.49
C ASP A 73 17.86 15.05 -2.47
N GLY A 74 17.80 13.97 -3.26
CA GLY A 74 18.83 12.93 -3.33
C GLY A 74 18.79 11.90 -2.19
N HIS A 75 17.82 12.00 -1.28
CA HIS A 75 17.62 11.05 -0.19
C HIS A 75 16.40 10.15 -0.46
N PRO A 76 16.50 8.83 -0.25
CA PRO A 76 15.35 7.94 -0.34
C PRO A 76 14.34 8.26 0.77
N LEU A 77 13.07 8.00 0.52
CA LEU A 77 12.03 8.13 1.54
C LEU A 77 12.32 7.23 2.74
N SER A 78 12.00 7.72 3.95
CA SER A 78 12.11 6.88 5.13
C SER A 78 11.03 5.80 5.11
N ASN A 79 11.25 4.70 5.86
CA ASN A 79 10.22 3.68 6.02
C ASN A 79 8.93 4.25 6.68
N ALA A 80 9.04 5.34 7.44
CA ALA A 80 7.88 6.00 8.01
C ALA A 80 7.07 6.74 6.95
N ASP A 81 7.72 7.54 6.10
CA ASP A 81 7.06 8.28 5.02
C ASP A 81 6.38 7.31 4.04
N ILE A 82 7.08 6.23 3.65
CA ILE A 82 6.51 5.19 2.79
C ILE A 82 5.27 4.56 3.45
N ARG A 83 5.33 4.26 4.76
CA ARG A 83 4.19 3.67 5.46
C ARG A 83 3.00 4.63 5.49
N GLU A 84 3.20 5.91 5.77
CA GLU A 84 2.10 6.89 5.82
C GLU A 84 1.36 7.00 4.48
N GLU A 85 2.11 7.02 3.38
CA GLU A 85 1.50 7.01 2.04
C GLU A 85 0.76 5.69 1.78
N VAL A 86 1.40 4.55 2.05
CA VAL A 86 0.78 3.24 1.83
C VAL A 86 -0.48 3.08 2.69
N ASP A 87 -0.46 3.48 3.96
CA ASP A 87 -1.62 3.48 4.86
C ASP A 87 -2.77 4.26 4.26
N THR A 88 -2.49 5.46 3.74
CA THR A 88 -3.47 6.33 3.10
C THR A 88 -4.08 5.68 1.87
N PHE A 89 -3.25 5.15 0.97
CA PHE A 89 -3.72 4.49 -0.26
C PHE A 89 -4.52 3.22 0.01
N MET A 90 -4.09 2.39 0.98
CA MET A 90 -4.80 1.16 1.32
C MET A 90 -6.18 1.44 1.92
N PHE A 91 -6.31 2.48 2.74
CA PHE A 91 -7.61 2.90 3.27
C PHE A 91 -8.49 3.51 2.19
N ALA A 92 -8.00 4.54 1.51
CA ALA A 92 -8.77 5.28 0.54
C ALA A 92 -9.19 4.40 -0.65
N GLY A 93 -8.32 3.49 -1.08
CA GLY A 93 -8.55 2.64 -2.23
C GLY A 93 -9.63 1.57 -2.00
N HIS A 94 -9.62 0.90 -0.85
CA HIS A 94 -10.51 -0.24 -0.63
C HIS A 94 -11.85 0.14 0.02
N ASP A 95 -11.86 1.04 1.02
CA ASP A 95 -13.06 1.30 1.82
C ASP A 95 -14.12 2.08 1.01
N THR A 96 -13.65 3.07 0.26
CA THR A 96 -14.51 3.89 -0.61
C THR A 96 -15.09 3.09 -1.77
N THR A 97 -14.27 2.25 -2.42
CA THR A 97 -14.71 1.42 -3.55
C THR A 97 -15.64 0.30 -3.09
N THR A 98 -15.37 -0.32 -1.94
CA THR A 98 -16.27 -1.33 -1.34
C THR A 98 -17.64 -0.73 -1.07
N SER A 99 -17.70 0.46 -0.49
CA SER A 99 -18.96 1.19 -0.27
C SER A 99 -19.66 1.50 -1.59
N CYS A 100 -18.93 2.06 -2.56
CA CYS A 100 -19.46 2.40 -3.88
C CYS A 100 -20.06 1.17 -4.59
N ILE A 101 -19.32 0.06 -4.65
CA ILE A 101 -19.75 -1.19 -5.27
C ILE A 101 -20.96 -1.77 -4.52
N SER A 102 -20.96 -1.73 -3.19
CA SER A 102 -22.08 -2.24 -2.39
C SER A 102 -23.37 -1.49 -2.68
N PHE A 103 -23.31 -0.15 -2.75
CA PHE A 103 -24.47 0.65 -3.13
C PHE A 103 -24.88 0.44 -4.58
N ALA A 104 -23.92 0.37 -5.51
CA ALA A 104 -24.20 0.09 -6.91
C ALA A 104 -24.92 -1.27 -7.05
N ALA A 105 -24.39 -2.32 -6.43
CA ALA A 105 -25.00 -3.65 -6.44
C ALA A 105 -26.41 -3.65 -5.82
N TYR A 106 -26.60 -2.95 -4.70
CA TYR A 106 -27.92 -2.78 -4.08
C TYR A 106 -28.94 -2.15 -5.03
N HIS A 107 -28.55 -1.11 -5.76
CA HIS A 107 -29.44 -0.44 -6.71
C HIS A 107 -29.70 -1.28 -7.95
N ILE A 108 -28.69 -1.95 -8.49
CA ILE A 108 -28.82 -2.85 -9.65
C ILE A 108 -29.82 -3.98 -9.32
N ALA A 109 -29.65 -4.65 -8.19
CA ALA A 109 -30.53 -5.75 -7.76
C ALA A 109 -32.01 -5.36 -7.59
N ARG A 110 -32.28 -4.06 -7.37
CA ARG A 110 -33.65 -3.53 -7.18
C ARG A 110 -34.27 -2.98 -8.45
N ASN A 111 -33.53 -2.93 -9.55
CA ASN A 111 -34.00 -2.38 -10.82
C ASN A 111 -33.75 -3.41 -11.95
N PRO A 112 -34.65 -4.39 -12.14
CA PRO A 112 -34.45 -5.48 -13.10
C PRO A 112 -34.22 -5.06 -14.55
N ALA A 113 -34.63 -3.84 -14.92
CA ALA A 113 -34.41 -3.31 -16.27
C ALA A 113 -32.94 -2.96 -16.56
N VAL A 114 -32.11 -2.78 -15.54
CA VAL A 114 -30.67 -2.42 -15.67
C VAL A 114 -29.74 -3.46 -15.06
N GLN A 115 -30.30 -4.54 -14.49
CA GLN A 115 -29.57 -5.69 -13.95
C GLN A 115 -29.08 -6.61 -15.06
#